data_AF-W0TGM2-F1
#
_entry.id   AF-W0TGM2-F1
#
_cell.length_a   1.000
_cell.length_b   1.000
_cell.length_c   1.000
_cell.angle_alpha   90.00
_cell.angle_beta   90.00
_cell.angle_gamma   90.00
#
_symmetry.space_group_name_H-M   'P 1'
#
loop_
_entity.id
_entity.type
_entity.pdbx_description
1 polymer ?
#
loop_
_entity_poly.entity_id
_entity_poly.type
_entity_poly.pdbx_seq_one_letter_code
_entity_poly.pdbx_strand_id
1 'polypeptide(L)'
;MFRKKYGVAFCLFSVVVLFLGLTTNSKLAVITSSHDKAAHFIAFGAETMLFVAMFEPQYIDLRELASKLHILGKWVPETVSDRLREAFLDRDASISKYVLAFVVCCLGASTLSEFAQFFLSGGKRSFDVFDMLCNAAGSTVGLLAAYKMEH
;
A
#
# COMPACT_ATOMS: atom_id res chain seq x y z
N MET A 1 0.90 11.72 -15.86
CA MET A 1 0.31 10.48 -16.41
C MET A 1 0.71 9.26 -15.54
N PHE A 2 -0.02 8.13 -15.62
CA PHE A 2 0.25 6.94 -14.80
C PHE A 2 1.36 6.08 -15.44
N ARG A 3 2.45 5.83 -14.70
CA ARG A 3 3.63 5.10 -15.18
C ARG A 3 3.41 3.59 -14.98
N LYS A 4 2.78 2.94 -15.97
CA LYS A 4 2.38 1.52 -15.96
C LYS A 4 3.48 0.56 -15.50
N LYS A 5 4.74 0.78 -15.88
CA LYS A 5 5.88 -0.06 -15.49
C LYS A 5 6.05 -0.17 -13.97
N TYR A 6 5.89 0.94 -13.24
CA TYR A 6 5.96 0.95 -11.77
C TYR A 6 4.69 0.39 -11.15
N GLY A 7 3.52 0.61 -11.76
CA GLY A 7 2.28 -0.02 -11.31
C GLY A 7 2.32 -1.55 -11.37
N VAL A 8 2.85 -2.12 -12.46
CA VAL A 8 3.04 -3.58 -12.58
C VAL A 8 4.07 -4.08 -11.57
N ALA A 9 5.21 -3.38 -11.43
CA ALA A 9 6.23 -3.73 -10.45
C ALA A 9 5.69 -3.69 -9.01
N PHE A 10 4.91 -2.66 -8.67
CA PHE A 10 4.20 -2.54 -7.40
C PHE A 10 3.30 -3.76 -7.15
N CYS A 11 2.39 -4.08 -8.07
CA CYS A 11 1.48 -5.23 -7.89
C CYS A 11 2.23 -6.56 -7.74
N LEU A 12 3.25 -6.81 -8.56
CA LEU A 12 4.05 -8.03 -8.46
C LEU A 12 4.80 -8.09 -7.12
N PHE A 13 5.35 -6.96 -6.68
CA PHE A 13 6.05 -6.85 -5.41
C PHE A 13 5.11 -7.11 -4.23
N SER A 14 3.92 -6.51 -4.20
CA SER A 14 2.92 -6.74 -3.15
C SER A 14 2.51 -8.22 -3.06
N VAL A 15 2.37 -8.92 -4.19
CA VAL A 15 2.08 -10.36 -4.20
C VAL A 15 3.21 -11.17 -3.58
N VAL A 16 4.47 -10.84 -3.90
CA VAL A 16 5.64 -11.50 -3.31
C VAL A 16 5.70 -11.24 -1.81
N VAL A 17 5.51 -10.00 -1.36
CA VAL A 17 5.50 -9.64 0.06
C VAL A 17 4.40 -10.38 0.80
N LEU A 18 3.18 -10.43 0.25
CA LEU A 18 2.07 -11.18 0.85
C LEU A 18 2.38 -12.68 0.92
N PHE A 19 2.92 -13.27 -0.14
CA PHE A 19 3.33 -14.68 -0.14
C PHE A 19 4.37 -14.98 0.94
N LEU A 20 5.37 -14.10 1.09
CA LEU A 20 6.40 -14.23 2.12
C LEU A 20 5.83 -14.04 3.54
N GLY A 21 4.83 -13.18 3.73
CA GLY A 21 4.15 -13.01 5.02
C GLY A 21 3.30 -14.23 5.40
N LEU A 22 2.71 -14.91 4.41
CA LEU A 22 1.84 -16.08 4.62
C LEU A 22 2.58 -17.42 4.71
N THR A 23 3.80 -17.51 4.18
CA THR A 23 4.51 -18.79 4.15
C THR A 23 4.87 -19.27 5.55
N THR A 24 4.45 -20.48 5.89
CA THR A 24 4.78 -21.15 7.16
C THR A 24 5.96 -22.11 7.02
N ASN A 25 6.65 -22.10 5.88
CA ASN A 25 7.72 -23.04 5.59
C ASN A 25 8.91 -22.80 6.55
N SER A 26 9.26 -23.80 7.36
CA SER A 26 10.29 -23.71 8.39
C SER A 26 11.66 -23.27 7.89
N LYS A 27 12.02 -23.56 6.63
CA LYS A 27 13.30 -23.12 6.04
C LYS A 27 13.32 -21.63 5.71
N LEU A 28 12.19 -21.11 5.21
CA LEU A 28 12.02 -19.68 4.98
C LEU A 28 11.82 -18.94 6.30
N ALA A 29 11.10 -19.56 7.24
CA ALA A 29 10.86 -19.05 8.58
C ALA A 29 12.14 -18.82 9.38
N VAL A 30 13.22 -19.60 9.19
CA VAL A 30 14.49 -19.35 9.90
C VAL A 30 15.16 -18.06 9.41
N ILE A 31 15.09 -17.78 8.10
CA ILE A 31 15.65 -16.57 7.50
C ILE A 31 14.76 -15.36 7.84
N THR A 32 13.44 -15.51 7.78
CA THR A 32 12.51 -14.42 8.07
C THR A 32 12.34 -14.16 9.57
N SER A 33 12.31 -15.18 10.45
CA SER A 33 12.10 -14.98 11.90
C SER A 33 13.21 -14.18 12.59
N SER A 34 14.46 -14.29 12.10
CA SER A 34 15.60 -13.58 12.70
C SER A 34 15.57 -12.07 12.38
N HIS A 35 14.91 -11.68 11.30
CA HIS A 35 14.89 -10.30 10.79
C HIS A 35 13.50 -9.86 10.31
N ASP A 36 12.44 -10.43 10.87
CA ASP A 36 11.05 -10.27 10.35
C ASP A 36 10.69 -8.78 10.29
N LYS A 37 10.97 -8.06 11.39
CA LYS A 37 10.71 -6.62 11.49
C LYS A 37 11.51 -5.79 10.48
N ALA A 38 12.74 -6.19 10.18
CA ALA A 38 13.57 -5.52 9.17
C ALA A 38 13.07 -5.82 7.75
N ALA A 39 12.61 -7.05 7.50
CA ALA A 39 12.01 -7.43 6.22
C ALA A 39 10.72 -6.64 5.97
N HIS A 40 9.85 -6.54 6.97
CA HIS A 40 8.65 -5.70 6.97
C HIS A 40 8.98 -4.23 6.68
N PHE A 41 9.95 -3.66 7.42
CA PHE A 41 10.40 -2.28 7.19
C PHE A 41 10.91 -2.04 5.76
N ILE A 42 11.77 -2.92 5.24
CA ILE A 42 12.35 -2.79 3.89
C ILE A 42 11.28 -2.97 2.82
N ALA A 43 10.41 -3.98 2.98
CA ALA A 43 9.35 -4.29 2.03
C ALA A 43 8.39 -3.11 1.89
N PHE A 44 7.87 -2.59 3.00
CA PHE A 44 6.95 -1.45 2.98
C PHE A 44 7.61 -0.16 2.50
N GLY A 45 8.91 0.03 2.77
CA GLY A 45 9.67 1.13 2.20
C GLY A 45 9.77 1.05 0.68
N ALA A 46 10.17 -0.10 0.13
CA ALA A 46 10.27 -0.33 -1.31
C ALA A 46 8.91 -0.24 -2.00
N GLU A 47 7.87 -0.79 -1.39
CA GLU A 47 6.49 -0.74 -1.88
C GLU A 47 5.98 0.70 -1.95
N THR A 48 6.25 1.51 -0.92
CA THR A 48 5.87 2.94 -0.91
C THR A 48 6.63 3.73 -1.98
N MET A 49 7.91 3.44 -2.22
CA MET A 49 8.66 4.07 -3.30
C MET A 49 8.09 3.72 -4.68
N LEU A 50 7.74 2.45 -4.91
CA LEU A 50 7.08 2.02 -6.15
C LEU A 50 5.70 2.67 -6.29
N PHE A 51 4.97 2.83 -5.18
CA PHE A 51 3.69 3.53 -5.15
C PHE A 51 3.83 4.99 -5.56
N VAL A 52 4.80 5.74 -5.02
CA VAL A 52 5.00 7.13 -5.45
C VAL A 52 5.45 7.19 -6.92
N ALA A 53 6.35 6.29 -7.33
CA ALA A 53 6.88 6.26 -8.70
C ALA A 53 5.82 5.94 -9.77
N MET A 54 4.71 5.28 -9.44
CA MET A 54 3.64 5.04 -10.43
C MET A 54 2.91 6.32 -10.85
N PHE A 55 2.97 7.38 -10.04
CA PHE A 55 2.39 8.67 -10.36
C PHE A 55 3.47 9.62 -10.87
N GLU A 56 3.37 10.02 -12.13
CA GLU A 56 4.19 11.10 -12.69
C GLU A 56 3.81 12.48 -12.15
N PRO A 57 2.51 12.90 -12.13
CA PRO A 57 2.17 14.24 -11.69
C PRO A 57 2.26 14.32 -10.16
N GLN A 58 2.72 15.47 -9.64
CA GLN A 58 2.79 15.70 -8.19
C GLN A 58 1.39 15.74 -7.56
N TYR A 59 0.41 16.27 -8.28
CA TYR A 59 -0.97 16.34 -7.88
C TYR A 59 -1.81 15.39 -8.74
N ILE A 60 -2.61 14.56 -8.09
CA ILE A 60 -3.47 13.56 -8.72
C ILE A 60 -4.89 14.11 -8.66
N ASP A 61 -5.52 14.20 -9.81
CA ASP A 61 -6.96 14.50 -9.90
C ASP A 61 -7.74 13.28 -9.37
N LEU A 62 -8.48 13.47 -8.28
CA LEU A 62 -9.27 12.42 -7.64
C LEU A 62 -10.42 11.94 -8.54
N ARG A 63 -10.91 12.77 -9.47
CA ARG A 63 -11.91 12.38 -10.47
C ARG A 63 -11.33 11.42 -11.50
N GLU A 64 -10.13 11.72 -11.98
CA GLU A 64 -9.42 10.82 -12.89
C GLU A 64 -9.09 9.50 -12.19
N LEU A 65 -8.62 9.56 -10.93
CA LEU A 65 -8.34 8.37 -10.14
C LEU A 65 -9.61 7.53 -9.89
N ALA A 66 -10.70 8.16 -9.45
CA ALA A 66 -11.97 7.49 -9.18
C ALA A 66 -12.58 6.86 -10.44
N SER A 67 -12.53 7.56 -11.59
CA SER A 67 -13.03 7.00 -12.86
C SER A 67 -12.24 5.77 -13.31
N LYS A 68 -10.91 5.75 -13.08
CA LYS A 68 -10.07 4.57 -13.32
C LYS A 68 -10.34 3.44 -12.32
N LEU A 69 -10.61 3.78 -11.06
CA LEU A 69 -11.03 2.83 -10.03
C LEU A 69 -12.48 2.35 -10.21
N HIS A 70 -13.32 3.05 -10.97
CA HIS A 70 -14.70 2.62 -11.24
C HIS A 70 -14.77 1.28 -11.98
N ILE A 71 -13.68 0.86 -12.62
CA ILE A 71 -13.50 -0.50 -13.16
C ILE A 71 -13.47 -1.57 -12.04
N LEU A 72 -13.03 -1.21 -10.83
CA LEU A 72 -13.12 -2.02 -9.60
C LEU A 72 -14.47 -1.86 -8.87
N GLY A 73 -15.27 -0.84 -9.23
CA GLY A 73 -16.53 -0.44 -8.58
C GLY A 73 -17.66 -1.46 -8.62
N LYS A 74 -17.50 -2.62 -9.29
CA LYS A 74 -18.46 -3.75 -9.17
C LYS A 74 -18.55 -4.32 -7.76
N TRP A 75 -17.56 -4.05 -6.90
CA TRP A 75 -17.47 -4.61 -5.53
C TRP A 75 -17.74 -3.60 -4.42
N VAL A 76 -17.92 -2.32 -4.75
CA VAL A 76 -18.18 -1.26 -3.77
C VAL A 76 -19.69 -0.99 -3.74
N PRO A 77 -20.36 -1.06 -2.58
CA PRO A 77 -21.78 -0.72 -2.48
C PRO A 77 -22.05 0.69 -3.03
N GLU A 78 -23.11 0.84 -3.82
CA GLU A 78 -23.47 2.12 -4.47
C GLU A 78 -23.53 3.27 -3.46
N THR A 79 -24.02 3.01 -2.25
CA THR A 79 -24.11 4.00 -1.15
C THR A 79 -22.75 4.54 -0.70
N VAL A 80 -21.69 3.73 -0.75
CA VAL A 80 -20.33 4.15 -0.43
C VAL A 80 -19.71 4.86 -1.61
N SER A 81 -19.94 4.35 -2.83
CA SER A 81 -19.51 4.99 -4.06
C SER A 81 -20.06 6.41 -4.19
N ASP A 82 -21.35 6.61 -3.88
CA ASP A 82 -22.02 7.92 -3.98
C ASP A 82 -21.52 8.90 -2.93
N ARG A 83 -21.27 8.45 -1.69
CA ARG A 83 -20.67 9.32 -0.66
C ARG A 83 -19.24 9.70 -0.95
N LEU A 84 -18.44 8.77 -1.47
CA LEU A 84 -17.07 9.06 -1.91
C LEU A 84 -17.12 10.02 -3.10
N ARG A 85 -18.04 9.82 -4.04
CA ARG A 85 -18.28 10.69 -5.18
C ARG A 85 -18.67 12.09 -4.73
N GLU A 86 -19.61 12.25 -3.82
CA GLU A 86 -20.02 13.56 -3.30
C GLU A 86 -18.87 14.25 -2.53
N ALA A 87 -18.11 13.51 -1.74
CA ALA A 87 -16.96 14.04 -0.99
C ALA A 87 -15.78 14.43 -1.88
N PHE A 88 -15.54 13.73 -3.00
CA PHE A 88 -14.34 13.88 -3.84
C PHE A 88 -14.59 14.53 -5.21
N LEU A 89 -15.82 14.58 -5.72
CA LEU A 89 -16.14 15.08 -7.07
C LEU A 89 -16.78 16.46 -7.09
N ASP A 90 -17.21 17.00 -5.95
CA ASP A 90 -17.89 18.32 -5.88
C ASP A 90 -16.93 19.50 -5.64
N ARG A 91 -15.62 19.21 -5.53
CA ARG A 91 -14.55 20.21 -5.52
C ARG A 91 -13.51 19.82 -6.57
N ASP A 92 -12.76 20.78 -7.11
CA ASP A 92 -11.52 20.53 -7.87
C ASP A 92 -10.48 19.86 -6.94
N ALA A 93 -10.74 18.60 -6.59
CA ALA A 93 -10.07 17.88 -5.54
C ALA A 93 -8.85 17.20 -6.15
N SER A 94 -7.76 17.95 -6.20
CA SER A 94 -6.44 17.37 -6.44
C SER A 94 -5.79 17.03 -5.09
N ILE A 95 -5.12 15.89 -5.03
CA ILE A 95 -4.34 15.48 -3.85
C ILE A 95 -2.88 15.32 -4.25
N SER A 96 -1.97 15.76 -3.38
CA SER A 96 -0.55 15.45 -3.57
C SER A 96 -0.34 13.93 -3.54
N LYS A 97 0.42 13.38 -4.50
CA LYS A 97 0.76 11.95 -4.52
C LYS A 97 1.46 11.49 -3.25
N TYR A 98 2.14 12.38 -2.55
CA TYR A 98 2.78 12.09 -1.27
C TYR A 98 1.76 11.95 -0.13
N VAL A 99 0.71 12.77 -0.14
CA VAL A 99 -0.41 12.64 0.82
C VAL A 99 -1.18 11.36 0.52
N LEU A 100 -1.45 11.07 -0.75
CA LEU A 100 -2.08 9.81 -1.17
C LEU A 100 -1.24 8.60 -0.73
N ALA A 101 0.08 8.63 -0.96
CA ALA A 101 1.00 7.57 -0.53
C ALA A 101 1.02 7.41 0.99
N PHE A 102 1.00 8.49 1.76
CA PHE A 102 0.91 8.42 3.21
C PHE A 102 -0.38 7.72 3.67
N VAL A 103 -1.53 8.12 3.14
CA VAL A 103 -2.82 7.50 3.51
C VAL A 103 -2.86 6.03 3.08
N VAL A 104 -2.46 5.72 1.84
CA VAL A 104 -2.56 4.36 1.29
C VAL A 104 -1.52 3.43 1.89
N CYS A 105 -0.25 3.84 1.98
CA CYS A 105 0.85 2.95 2.38
C CYS A 105 1.09 2.98 3.90
N CYS A 106 1.26 4.17 4.48
CA CYS A 106 1.60 4.31 5.90
C CYS A 106 0.45 3.96 6.83
N LEU A 107 -0.80 4.28 6.46
CA LEU A 107 -1.97 3.99 7.28
C LEU A 107 -2.71 2.73 6.81
N GLY A 108 -3.10 2.72 5.53
CA GLY A 108 -3.90 1.66 4.93
C GLY A 108 -3.17 0.32 4.89
N ALA A 109 -2.15 0.20 4.03
CA ALA A 109 -1.44 -1.04 3.78
C ALA A 109 -0.73 -1.57 5.04
N SER A 110 -0.13 -0.68 5.84
CA SER A 110 0.54 -1.05 7.09
C SER A 110 -0.40 -1.71 8.10
N THR A 111 -1.68 -1.31 8.11
CA THR A 111 -2.71 -1.90 8.97
C THR A 111 -3.35 -3.12 8.33
N LEU A 112 -3.78 -3.01 7.07
CA LEU A 112 -4.53 -4.04 6.36
C LEU A 112 -3.69 -5.30 6.09
N SER A 113 -2.38 -5.17 5.96
CA SER A 113 -1.49 -6.32 5.78
C SER A 113 -1.54 -7.29 6.96
N GLU A 114 -1.57 -6.80 8.20
CA GLU A 114 -1.68 -7.66 9.39
C GLU A 114 -3.04 -8.34 9.49
N PHE A 115 -4.11 -7.61 9.19
CA PHE A 115 -5.44 -8.21 9.07
C PHE A 115 -5.46 -9.30 7.99
N ALA A 116 -4.91 -9.01 6.80
CA ALA A 116 -4.84 -9.96 5.71
C ALA A 116 -4.04 -11.22 6.09
N GLN A 117 -2.88 -11.07 6.73
CA GLN A 117 -2.08 -12.22 7.19
C GLN A 117 -2.83 -13.05 8.24
N PHE A 118 -3.49 -12.40 9.21
CA PHE A 118 -4.27 -13.09 10.24
C PHE A 118 -5.43 -13.90 9.63
N PHE A 119 -6.24 -13.27 8.77
CA PHE A 119 -7.40 -13.91 8.15
C PHE A 119 -6.99 -14.99 7.14
N LEU A 120 -6.05 -14.70 6.24
CA LEU A 120 -5.63 -15.63 5.17
C LEU A 120 -4.81 -16.81 5.71
N SER A 121 -4.12 -16.65 6.85
CA SER A 121 -3.46 -17.78 7.52
C SER A 121 -4.44 -18.69 8.27
N GLY A 122 -5.72 -18.32 8.37
CA GLY A 122 -6.72 -19.03 9.16
C GLY A 122 -6.43 -18.96 10.67
N GLY A 123 -5.87 -17.84 11.14
CA GLY A 123 -5.50 -17.64 12.55
C GLY A 123 -4.21 -18.34 12.98
N LYS A 124 -3.41 -18.87 12.04
CA LYS A 124 -2.11 -19.50 12.34
C LYS A 124 -1.03 -18.48 12.69
N ARG A 125 -1.09 -17.27 12.12
CA ARG A 125 -0.26 -16.14 12.55
C ARG A 125 -0.99 -15.33 13.61
N SER A 126 -0.28 -14.91 14.64
CA SER A 126 -0.79 -13.95 15.62
C SER A 126 -0.80 -12.55 15.04
N PHE A 127 -1.82 -11.77 15.38
CA PHE A 127 -1.86 -10.35 15.08
C PHE A 127 -0.76 -9.63 15.88
N ASP A 128 0.18 -8.97 15.21
CA ASP A 128 1.31 -8.29 15.85
C ASP A 128 1.29 -6.78 15.55
N VAL A 129 1.05 -5.98 16.59
CA VAL A 129 1.05 -4.52 16.50
C VAL A 129 2.44 -3.98 16.14
N PHE A 130 3.51 -4.67 16.53
CA PHE A 130 4.86 -4.25 16.16
C PHE A 130 5.11 -4.41 14.65
N ASP A 131 4.49 -5.39 13.98
CA ASP A 131 4.57 -5.48 12.52
C ASP A 131 3.86 -4.31 11.86
N MET A 132 2.68 -3.90 12.34
CA MET A 132 2.02 -2.68 11.86
C MET A 132 2.92 -1.44 11.99
N LEU A 133 3.59 -1.29 13.13
CA LEU A 133 4.49 -0.16 13.37
C LEU A 133 5.73 -0.21 12.48
N CYS A 134 6.31 -1.39 12.27
CA CYS A 134 7.45 -1.58 11.36
C CYS A 134 7.05 -1.30 9.90
N ASN A 135 5.87 -1.74 9.47
CA ASN A 135 5.31 -1.45 8.16
C ASN A 135 5.11 0.07 7.96
N ALA A 136 4.52 0.73 8.96
CA ALA A 136 4.28 2.18 8.92
C ALA A 136 5.60 2.98 8.92
N ALA A 137 6.58 2.56 9.72
CA ALA A 137 7.91 3.17 9.76
C ALA A 137 8.66 2.99 8.43
N GLY A 138 8.64 1.77 7.87
CA GLY A 138 9.20 1.45 6.56
C GLY A 138 8.58 2.30 5.46
N SER A 139 7.25 2.34 5.42
CA SER A 139 6.49 3.18 4.47
C SER A 139 6.85 4.65 4.58
N THR A 140 6.97 5.16 5.82
CA THR A 140 7.33 6.56 6.06
C THR A 140 8.72 6.88 5.54
N VAL A 141 9.71 6.01 5.76
CA VAL A 141 11.06 6.17 5.21
C VAL A 141 11.06 6.06 3.69
N GLY A 142 10.32 5.12 3.12
CA GLY A 142 10.14 5.00 1.66
C GLY A 142 9.52 6.26 1.04
N LEU A 143 8.53 6.85 1.70
CA LEU A 143 7.90 8.09 1.28
C LEU A 143 8.89 9.27 1.30
N LEU A 144 9.66 9.41 2.38
CA LEU A 144 10.70 10.44 2.50
C LEU A 144 11.80 10.27 1.44
N ALA A 145 12.23 9.03 1.19
CA ALA A 145 13.19 8.71 0.15
C ALA A 145 12.66 9.09 -1.23
N ALA A 146 11.42 8.71 -1.55
CA ALA A 146 10.79 9.06 -2.82
C ALA A 146 10.65 10.58 -3.00
N TYR A 147 10.23 11.30 -1.95
CA TYR A 147 10.13 12.76 -1.96
C TYR A 147 11.48 13.42 -2.27
N LYS A 148 12.56 12.96 -1.63
CA LYS A 148 13.92 13.47 -1.84
C LYS A 148 14.51 13.08 -3.19
N MET A 149 14.07 11.99 -3.81
CA MET A 149 14.54 11.59 -5.14
C MET A 149 13.89 12.39 -6.28
N GLU A 150 12.72 12.96 -6.05
CA GLU A 150 11.97 13.73 -7.05
C GLU A 150 12.12 15.25 -6.92
N HIS A 151 12.79 15.75 -5.86
CA HIS A 151 13.11 17.16 -5.62
C HIS A 151 14.62 17.37 -5.48
#